data_AF-A0A0B7FTU4-F1
#
_entry.id   AF-A0A0B7FTU4-F1
#
_cell.length_a   1.000
_cell.length_b   1.000
_cell.length_c   1.000
_cell.angle_alpha   90.00
_cell.angle_beta   90.00
_cell.angle_gamma   90.00
#
_symmetry.space_group_name_H-M   'P 1'
#
loop_
_entity.id
_entity.type
_entity.pdbx_description
1 polymer ?
#
loop_
_entity_poly.entity_id
_entity_poly.type
_entity_poly.pdbx_seq_one_letter_code
_entity_poly.pdbx_strand_id
1 'polypeptide(L)'
;MFSGIFVLYLLYFPVHLKFVTIKPQPHPGHAPECDCETCELARKGEYVESTSEWKMSVVLACVVAAHFLISLFTTFFVVLTDDRELGDNTTPPNRRVTAWATFLGLSSTMLCLVQYTPQLYRTWHAKTVGSLSIPMMCIQTPGAVLMVLSIALREGTDWTSWATYAAAGIMQGMLLLMCLRWKRRQTKLGIDDYGRPLAVNGHDERTPLLGPN
;
A
#
# COMPACT_ATOMS: atom_id res chain seq x y z
N MET A 1 0.03 -0.47 10.43
CA MET A 1 0.78 -1.46 9.61
C MET A 1 1.34 -0.81 8.34
N PHE A 2 0.53 -0.11 7.54
CA PHE A 2 0.97 0.55 6.29
C PHE A 2 2.08 1.60 6.46
N SER A 3 2.04 2.43 7.50
CA SER A 3 3.10 3.42 7.76
C SER A 3 4.45 2.79 8.05
N GLY A 4 4.48 1.62 8.69
CA GLY A 4 5.71 0.86 8.95
C GLY A 4 6.31 0.31 7.66
N ILE A 5 5.49 -0.29 6.79
CA ILE A 5 5.92 -0.78 5.47
C ILE A 5 6.45 0.38 4.63
N PHE A 6 5.79 1.53 4.65
CA PHE A 6 6.22 2.71 3.90
C PHE A 6 7.54 3.30 4.42
N VAL A 7 7.74 3.38 5.73
CA VAL A 7 9.03 3.77 6.32
C VAL A 7 10.12 2.78 5.94
N LEU A 8 9.86 1.47 6.06
CA LEU A 8 10.81 0.43 5.63
C LEU A 8 11.12 0.55 4.14
N TYR A 9 10.13 0.83 3.31
CA TYR A 9 10.33 1.06 1.88
C TYR A 9 11.28 2.23 1.62
N LEU A 10 11.14 3.37 2.32
CA LEU A 10 12.07 4.50 2.18
C LEU A 10 13.49 4.17 2.66
N LEU A 11 13.60 3.46 3.78
CA LEU A 11 14.89 3.04 4.36
C LEU A 11 15.62 2.05 3.46
N TYR A 12 14.91 1.04 2.95
CA TYR A 12 15.45 -0.04 2.13
C TYR A 12 15.33 0.22 0.63
N PHE A 13 14.93 1.44 0.22
CA PHE A 13 14.86 1.76 -1.20
C PHE A 13 16.24 1.56 -1.84
N PRO A 14 16.37 0.73 -2.89
CA PRO A 14 17.66 0.35 -3.44
C PRO A 14 18.41 1.56 -3.98
N VAL A 15 19.65 1.75 -3.52
CA VAL A 15 20.46 2.94 -3.82
C VAL A 15 20.68 3.13 -5.33
N HIS A 16 20.87 2.03 -6.07
CA HIS A 16 21.07 2.05 -7.52
C HIS A 16 19.83 2.47 -8.32
N LEU A 17 18.63 2.47 -7.72
CA LEU A 17 17.40 2.99 -8.34
C LEU A 17 17.09 4.41 -7.90
N LYS A 18 17.81 4.98 -6.92
CA LYS A 18 17.59 6.35 -6.44
C LYS A 18 18.10 7.38 -7.43
N PHE A 19 19.22 7.07 -8.07
CA PHE A 19 20.00 8.01 -8.84
C PHE A 19 20.39 7.42 -10.18
N VAL A 20 20.24 8.21 -11.24
CA VAL A 20 20.69 7.89 -12.60
C VAL A 20 21.73 8.91 -12.99
N THR A 21 22.88 8.44 -13.47
CA THR A 21 23.90 9.29 -14.06
C THR A 21 23.51 9.61 -15.49
N ILE A 22 23.30 10.89 -15.77
CA ILE A 22 22.96 11.38 -17.11
C ILE A 22 24.22 11.93 -17.74
N LYS A 23 24.53 11.42 -18.94
CA LYS A 23 25.60 11.93 -19.80
C LYS A 23 24.98 12.75 -20.93
N PRO A 24 24.81 14.06 -20.77
CA PRO A 24 24.23 14.90 -21.82
C PRO A 24 25.11 14.84 -23.07
N GLN A 25 24.48 14.56 -24.22
CA GLN A 25 25.14 14.53 -25.52
C GLN A 25 24.88 15.84 -26.26
N PRO A 26 25.87 16.42 -26.94
CA PRO A 26 25.64 17.56 -27.82
C PRO A 26 24.75 17.13 -28.99
N HIS A 27 23.96 18.06 -29.51
CA HIS A 27 23.11 17.79 -30.67
C HIS A 27 23.97 17.61 -31.95
N PRO A 28 23.43 16.98 -33.02
CA PRO A 28 24.12 16.88 -34.30
C PRO A 28 24.44 18.29 -34.85
N GLY A 29 25.67 18.53 -35.32
CA GLY A 29 26.09 19.82 -35.88
C GLY A 29 26.71 20.81 -34.88
N HIS A 30 27.32 20.30 -33.81
CA HIS A 30 28.01 21.10 -32.80
C HIS A 30 29.01 22.12 -33.40
N ALA A 31 28.73 23.41 -33.23
CA ALA A 31 29.66 24.50 -33.45
C ALA A 31 30.34 24.89 -32.11
N PRO A 32 31.64 25.23 -32.08
CA PRO A 32 32.35 25.60 -30.84
C PRO A 32 31.73 26.78 -30.08
N GLU A 33 30.94 27.62 -30.75
CA GLU A 33 30.27 28.81 -30.22
C GLU A 33 28.75 28.63 -30.03
N CYS A 34 28.25 27.38 -30.00
CA CYS A 34 26.83 27.11 -29.79
C CYS A 34 26.42 27.35 -28.33
N ASP A 35 25.49 28.28 -28.10
CA ASP A 35 25.04 28.72 -26.77
C ASP A 35 23.65 28.17 -26.38
N CYS A 36 23.32 26.96 -26.85
CA CYS A 36 22.06 26.30 -26.54
C CYS A 36 22.15 25.43 -25.27
N GLU A 37 21.01 25.22 -24.58
CA GLU A 37 20.93 24.51 -23.30
C GLU A 37 21.55 23.10 -23.34
N THR A 38 21.37 22.36 -24.43
CA THR A 38 21.90 21.00 -24.58
C THR A 38 23.42 20.97 -24.72
N CYS A 39 24.02 21.94 -25.43
CA CYS A 39 25.47 22.09 -25.53
C CYS A 39 26.08 22.60 -24.22
N GLU A 40 25.38 23.49 -23.51
CA GLU A 40 25.80 23.96 -22.17
C GLU A 40 25.81 22.80 -21.16
N LEU A 41 24.77 21.96 -21.15
CA LEU A 41 24.70 20.76 -20.32
C LEU A 41 25.78 19.75 -20.69
N ALA A 42 26.01 19.50 -21.98
CA ALA A 42 27.10 18.63 -22.44
C ALA A 42 28.48 19.14 -21.98
N ARG A 43 28.69 20.46 -21.95
CA ARG A 43 29.93 21.08 -21.44
C ARG A 43 30.06 21.01 -19.92
N LYS A 44 28.95 21.08 -19.18
CA LYS A 44 28.94 20.89 -17.70
C LYS A 44 29.31 19.45 -17.30
N GLY A 45 29.20 18.50 -18.21
CA GLY A 45 29.63 17.12 -18.02
C GLY A 45 28.56 16.23 -17.40
N GLU A 46 28.99 15.07 -16.92
CA GLU A 46 28.09 14.08 -16.31
C GLU A 46 27.53 14.60 -15.00
N TYR A 47 26.23 14.45 -14.80
CA TYR A 47 25.55 14.82 -13.56
C TYR A 47 24.65 13.70 -13.07
N VAL A 48 24.36 13.70 -11.77
CA VAL A 48 23.53 12.69 -11.12
C VAL A 48 22.15 13.28 -10.88
N GLU A 49 21.11 12.64 -11.42
CA GLU A 49 19.72 13.04 -11.20
C GLU A 49 18.95 11.97 -10.43
N SER A 50 18.05 12.38 -9.54
CA SER A 50 17.14 11.47 -8.86
C SER A 50 16.05 10.94 -9.79
N THR A 51 15.73 9.66 -9.66
CA THR A 51 14.67 9.02 -10.46
C THR A 51 13.28 9.57 -10.12
N SER A 52 12.37 9.51 -11.10
CA SER A 52 10.95 9.89 -10.90
C SER A 52 10.32 9.12 -9.75
N GLU A 53 10.59 7.82 -9.66
CA GLU A 53 10.06 6.94 -8.61
C GLU A 53 10.50 7.36 -7.21
N TRP A 54 11.78 7.74 -7.07
CA TRP A 54 12.31 8.26 -5.81
C TRP A 54 11.68 9.62 -5.46
N LYS A 55 11.61 10.54 -6.43
CA LYS A 55 10.96 11.86 -6.24
C LYS A 55 9.51 11.69 -5.78
N MET A 56 8.72 10.83 -6.45
CA MET A 56 7.34 10.52 -6.09
C MET A 56 7.23 9.92 -4.68
N SER A 57 8.13 8.99 -4.33
CA SER A 57 8.15 8.36 -3.01
C SER A 57 8.41 9.37 -1.89
N VAL A 58 9.33 10.32 -2.10
CA VAL A 58 9.64 11.39 -1.14
C VAL A 58 8.47 12.36 -1.01
N VAL A 59 7.86 12.78 -2.12
CA VAL A 59 6.69 13.68 -2.10
C VAL A 59 5.53 13.04 -1.33
N LEU A 60 5.22 11.76 -1.60
CA LEU A 60 4.21 11.01 -0.87
C LEU A 60 4.53 10.93 0.63
N ALA A 61 5.82 10.74 0.98
CA ALA A 61 6.24 10.70 2.38
C ALA A 61 5.97 12.02 3.10
N CYS A 62 6.33 13.14 2.48
CA CYS A 62 6.07 14.46 3.02
C CYS A 62 4.56 14.72 3.19
N VAL A 63 3.74 14.35 2.20
CA VAL A 63 2.28 14.51 2.25
C VAL A 63 1.68 13.69 3.38
N VAL A 64 2.07 12.42 3.52
CA VAL A 64 1.58 11.54 4.59
C VAL A 64 2.02 12.05 5.96
N ALA A 65 3.26 12.50 6.10
CA ALA A 65 3.76 13.08 7.34
C ALA A 65 3.01 14.36 7.72
N ALA A 66 2.79 15.27 6.77
CA ALA A 66 2.02 16.49 6.99
C ALA A 66 0.58 16.19 7.40
N HIS A 67 -0.11 15.28 6.68
CA HIS A 67 -1.45 14.84 7.07
C HIS A 67 -1.45 14.27 8.49
N PHE A 68 -0.51 13.39 8.83
CA PHE A 68 -0.43 12.80 10.17
C PHE A 68 -0.28 13.88 11.25
N LEU A 69 0.63 14.85 11.04
CA LEU A 69 0.84 15.96 11.98
C LEU A 69 -0.40 16.84 12.13
N ILE A 70 -1.09 17.17 11.03
CA ILE A 70 -2.32 17.97 11.05
C ILE A 70 -3.44 17.22 11.80
N SER A 71 -3.62 15.93 11.51
CA SER A 71 -4.62 15.11 12.19
C SER A 71 -4.32 14.95 13.67
N LEU A 72 -3.04 14.75 14.04
CA LEU A 72 -2.61 14.67 15.43
C LEU A 72 -2.86 16.00 16.16
N PHE A 73 -2.44 17.12 15.58
CA PHE A 73 -2.64 18.45 16.14
C PHE A 73 -4.12 18.77 16.33
N THR A 74 -4.95 18.54 15.32
CA THR A 74 -6.39 18.80 15.38
C THR A 74 -7.07 17.91 16.43
N THR A 75 -6.69 16.62 16.49
CA THR A 75 -7.24 15.69 17.48
C THR A 75 -6.86 16.10 18.89
N PHE A 76 -5.59 16.47 19.11
CA PHE A 76 -5.10 16.95 20.40
C PHE A 76 -5.85 18.22 20.84
N PHE A 77 -6.02 19.19 19.95
CA PHE A 77 -6.75 20.41 20.24
C PHE A 77 -8.22 20.15 20.56
N VAL A 78 -8.91 19.34 19.74
CA VAL A 78 -10.33 19.00 19.94
C VAL A 78 -10.55 18.28 21.27
N VAL A 79 -9.64 17.36 21.65
CA VAL A 79 -9.70 16.63 22.93
C VAL A 79 -9.37 17.53 24.12
N LEU A 80 -8.38 18.44 24.01
CA LEU A 80 -8.06 19.37 25.10
C LEU A 80 -9.17 20.38 25.38
N THR A 81 -9.95 20.74 24.36
CA THR A 81 -11.10 21.66 24.51
C THR A 81 -12.39 20.93 24.90
N ASP A 82 -12.31 19.62 25.18
CA ASP A 82 -13.44 18.82 25.59
C ASP A 82 -13.54 18.79 27.12
N ASP A 83 -14.54 19.46 27.68
CA ASP A 83 -14.73 19.59 29.15
C ASP A 83 -15.21 18.29 29.83
N ARG A 84 -15.08 17.13 29.17
CA ARG A 84 -15.56 15.84 29.69
C ARG A 84 -14.56 15.25 30.65
N GLU A 85 -15.05 14.70 31.76
CA GLU A 85 -14.22 13.88 32.64
C GLU A 85 -13.81 12.57 31.94
N LEU A 86 -12.57 12.16 32.17
CA LEU A 86 -12.01 10.94 31.58
C LEU A 86 -12.80 9.72 32.05
N GLY A 87 -13.54 9.08 31.14
CA GLY A 87 -14.35 7.89 31.42
C GLY A 87 -15.83 8.18 31.70
N ASP A 88 -16.27 9.43 31.56
CA ASP A 88 -17.70 9.73 31.52
C ASP A 88 -18.32 9.21 30.22
N ASN A 89 -19.15 8.18 30.35
CA ASN A 89 -19.89 7.55 29.23
C ASN A 89 -21.36 8.00 29.20
N THR A 90 -21.77 8.87 30.13
CA THR A 90 -23.18 9.25 30.36
C THR A 90 -23.54 10.54 29.66
N THR A 91 -22.60 11.49 29.57
CA THR A 91 -22.81 12.70 28.76
C THR A 91 -22.56 12.40 27.28
N PRO A 92 -23.28 13.04 26.33
CA PRO A 92 -22.99 12.92 24.89
C PRO A 92 -21.74 13.74 24.51
N PRO A 93 -20.86 13.26 23.59
CA PRO A 93 -19.64 13.98 23.22
C PRO A 93 -19.94 15.37 22.66
N ASN A 94 -19.01 16.30 22.84
CA ASN A 94 -19.12 17.62 22.22
C ASN A 94 -19.26 17.48 20.70
N ARG A 95 -20.12 18.30 20.09
CA ARG A 95 -20.41 18.24 18.64
C ARG A 95 -19.15 18.31 17.77
N ARG A 96 -18.11 19.02 18.23
CA ARG A 96 -16.80 19.13 17.55
C ARG A 96 -16.07 17.78 17.52
N VAL A 97 -16.09 17.04 18.63
CA VAL A 97 -15.49 15.70 18.76
C VAL A 97 -16.20 14.73 17.83
N THR A 98 -17.54 14.67 17.89
CA THR A 98 -18.34 13.77 17.05
C THR A 98 -18.17 14.08 15.55
N ALA A 99 -18.17 15.36 15.18
CA ALA A 99 -17.98 15.77 13.78
C ALA A 99 -16.58 15.40 13.27
N TRP A 100 -15.53 15.64 14.07
CA TRP A 100 -14.16 15.28 13.72
C TRP A 100 -13.98 13.77 13.60
N ALA A 101 -14.48 13.00 14.58
CA ALA A 101 -14.44 11.54 14.57
C ALA A 101 -15.19 10.95 13.36
N THR A 102 -16.39 11.47 13.05
CA THR A 102 -17.19 11.07 11.89
C THR A 102 -16.45 11.35 10.58
N PHE A 103 -15.84 12.53 10.45
CA PHE A 103 -15.06 12.90 9.28
C PHE A 103 -13.86 11.97 9.07
N LEU A 104 -13.10 11.68 10.13
CA LEU A 104 -11.97 10.75 10.08
C LEU A 104 -12.41 9.33 9.73
N GLY A 105 -13.49 8.83 10.33
CA GLY A 105 -14.03 7.50 10.05
C GLY A 105 -14.51 7.36 8.60
N LEU A 106 -15.26 8.33 8.09
CA LEU A 106 -15.78 8.29 6.72
C LEU A 106 -14.66 8.44 5.68
N SER A 107 -13.75 9.40 5.87
CA SER A 107 -12.61 9.60 4.96
C SER A 107 -11.70 8.37 4.93
N SER A 108 -11.42 7.77 6.08
CA SER A 108 -10.62 6.54 6.17
C SER A 108 -11.30 5.36 5.47
N THR A 109 -12.63 5.21 5.64
CA THR A 109 -13.42 4.17 4.95
C THR A 109 -13.36 4.35 3.44
N MET A 110 -13.53 5.57 2.94
CA MET A 110 -13.44 5.90 1.51
C MET A 110 -12.05 5.58 0.95
N LEU A 111 -10.99 6.03 1.63
CA LEU A 111 -9.61 5.75 1.24
C LEU A 111 -9.30 4.26 1.27
N CYS A 112 -9.86 3.51 2.23
CA CYS A 112 -9.72 2.07 2.30
C CYS A 112 -10.28 1.41 1.02
N LEU A 113 -11.51 1.75 0.63
CA LEU A 113 -12.13 1.21 -0.59
C LEU A 113 -11.29 1.52 -1.84
N VAL A 114 -10.82 2.75 -1.99
CA VAL A 114 -9.95 3.16 -3.10
C VAL A 114 -8.65 2.34 -3.13
N GLN A 115 -8.04 2.07 -1.98
CA GLN A 115 -6.80 1.28 -1.90
C GLN A 115 -6.99 -0.19 -2.26
N TYR A 116 -8.10 -0.80 -1.82
CA TYR A 116 -8.35 -2.23 -2.09
C TYR A 116 -8.87 -2.51 -3.50
N THR A 117 -9.54 -1.55 -4.14
CA THR A 117 -10.11 -1.70 -5.49
C THR A 117 -9.10 -2.15 -6.55
N PRO A 118 -7.93 -1.49 -6.75
CA PRO A 118 -6.98 -1.91 -7.78
C PRO A 118 -6.42 -3.31 -7.55
N GLN A 119 -6.25 -3.73 -6.28
CA GLN A 119 -5.82 -5.08 -5.96
C GLN A 119 -6.89 -6.11 -6.31
N LEU A 120 -8.15 -5.85 -5.94
CA LEU A 120 -9.28 -6.72 -6.26
C LEU A 120 -9.46 -6.86 -7.77
N TYR A 121 -9.40 -5.74 -8.50
CA TYR A 121 -9.46 -5.71 -9.96
C TYR A 121 -8.32 -6.52 -10.60
N ARG A 122 -7.08 -6.31 -10.15
CA ARG A 122 -5.92 -7.02 -10.70
C ARG A 122 -6.03 -8.52 -10.48
N THR A 123 -6.41 -8.98 -9.30
CA THR A 123 -6.60 -10.41 -9.02
C THR A 123 -7.74 -11.00 -9.86
N TRP A 124 -8.82 -10.24 -10.07
CA TRP A 124 -9.93 -10.67 -10.91
C TRP A 124 -9.50 -10.87 -12.37
N HIS A 125 -8.72 -9.94 -12.91
CA HIS A 125 -8.24 -10.00 -14.29
C HIS A 125 -7.10 -11.00 -14.52
N ALA A 126 -6.18 -11.12 -13.56
CA ALA A 126 -5.05 -12.04 -13.64
C ALA A 126 -5.51 -13.51 -13.72
N LYS A 127 -6.65 -13.82 -13.12
CA LYS A 127 -7.21 -15.17 -13.04
C LYS A 127 -6.25 -16.24 -12.48
N THR A 128 -5.29 -15.81 -11.68
CA THR A 128 -4.32 -16.64 -10.97
C THR A 128 -4.09 -16.02 -9.59
N VAL A 129 -3.69 -16.83 -8.61
CA VAL A 129 -3.38 -16.34 -7.25
C VAL A 129 -2.10 -15.50 -7.27
N GLY A 130 -1.13 -15.84 -8.13
CA GLY A 130 0.16 -15.18 -8.20
C GLY A 130 0.96 -15.35 -6.91
N SER A 131 1.66 -14.30 -6.47
CA SER A 131 2.50 -14.33 -5.26
C SER A 131 1.72 -14.08 -3.94
N LEU A 132 0.39 -14.19 -3.95
CA LEU A 132 -0.43 -13.81 -2.79
C LEU A 132 -0.43 -14.92 -1.72
N SER A 133 -0.10 -14.56 -0.48
CA SER A 133 -0.06 -15.51 0.64
C SER A 133 -1.46 -15.84 1.17
N ILE A 134 -2.05 -16.92 0.64
CA ILE A 134 -3.33 -17.45 1.13
C ILE A 134 -3.30 -17.78 2.65
N PRO A 135 -2.25 -18.43 3.21
CA PRO A 135 -2.22 -18.77 4.63
C PRO A 135 -2.34 -17.54 5.53
N MET A 136 -1.63 -16.46 5.19
CA MET A 136 -1.70 -15.20 5.93
C MET A 136 -3.12 -14.63 5.92
N MET A 137 -3.78 -14.63 4.76
CA MET A 137 -5.15 -14.11 4.63
C MET A 137 -6.17 -14.97 5.39
N CYS A 138 -6.00 -16.29 5.41
CA CYS A 138 -6.85 -17.20 6.18
C CYS A 138 -6.76 -16.97 7.69
N ILE A 139 -5.60 -16.59 8.21
CA ILE A 139 -5.43 -16.27 9.64
C ILE A 139 -5.94 -14.86 9.94
N GLN A 140 -5.70 -13.91 9.04
CA GLN A 140 -6.05 -12.50 9.25
C GLN A 140 -7.56 -12.24 9.12
N THR A 141 -8.27 -12.94 8.23
CA THR A 141 -9.70 -12.71 7.98
C THR A 141 -10.57 -12.98 9.23
N PRO A 142 -10.43 -14.12 9.94
CA PRO A 142 -11.14 -14.36 11.20
C PRO A 142 -10.78 -13.32 12.27
N GLY A 143 -9.50 -12.94 12.37
CA GLY A 143 -9.05 -11.90 13.31
C GLY A 143 -9.71 -10.55 13.04
N ALA A 144 -9.86 -10.16 11.77
CA ALA A 144 -10.55 -8.93 11.38
C ALA A 144 -12.04 -8.97 11.75
N VAL A 145 -12.72 -10.11 11.56
CA VAL A 145 -14.12 -10.29 11.96
C VAL A 145 -14.28 -10.14 13.47
N LEU A 146 -13.44 -10.83 14.25
CA LEU A 146 -13.47 -10.73 15.73
C LEU A 146 -13.21 -9.30 16.21
N MET A 147 -12.27 -8.59 15.58
CA MET A 147 -11.98 -7.20 15.93
C MET A 147 -13.18 -6.28 15.66
N VAL A 148 -13.80 -6.40 14.48
CA VAL A 148 -14.99 -5.59 14.13
C VAL A 148 -16.14 -5.89 15.08
N LEU A 149 -16.41 -7.16 15.37
CA LEU A 149 -17.44 -7.56 16.33
C LEU A 149 -17.15 -7.03 17.73
N SER A 150 -15.90 -7.10 18.19
CA SER A 150 -15.51 -6.60 19.50
C SER A 150 -15.76 -5.09 19.65
N ILE A 151 -15.53 -4.31 18.59
CA ILE A 151 -15.79 -2.86 18.60
C ILE A 151 -17.28 -2.57 18.46
N ALA A 152 -17.99 -3.31 17.60
CA ALA A 152 -19.42 -3.12 17.36
C ALA A 152 -20.28 -3.48 18.58
N LEU A 153 -19.86 -4.46 19.40
CA LEU A 153 -20.55 -4.85 20.63
C LEU A 153 -20.24 -3.93 21.82
N ARG A 154 -19.29 -2.99 21.68
CA ARG A 154 -18.93 -2.07 22.76
C ARG A 154 -19.97 -0.96 22.86
N GLU A 155 -20.65 -0.89 24.00
CA GLU A 155 -21.64 0.14 24.31
C GLU A 155 -21.06 1.56 24.15
N GLY A 156 -21.85 2.47 23.56
CA GLY A 156 -21.45 3.86 23.31
C GLY A 156 -20.55 4.09 22.10
N THR A 157 -20.32 3.08 21.25
CA THR A 157 -19.47 3.22 20.05
C THR A 157 -20.27 3.65 18.82
N ASP A 158 -19.82 4.74 18.17
CA ASP A 158 -20.39 5.18 16.90
C ASP A 158 -20.04 4.21 15.75
N TRP A 159 -20.99 4.02 14.83
CA TRP A 159 -20.82 3.14 13.66
C TRP A 159 -19.64 3.54 12.77
N THR A 160 -19.34 4.84 12.70
CA THR A 160 -18.22 5.41 11.95
C THR A 160 -16.86 4.93 12.46
N SER A 161 -16.78 4.56 13.74
CA SER A 161 -15.54 4.11 14.39
C SER A 161 -15.14 2.69 13.98
N TRP A 162 -16.12 1.84 13.60
CA TRP A 162 -15.84 0.48 13.15
C TRP A 162 -16.07 0.26 11.66
N ALA A 163 -16.75 1.18 10.96
CA ALA A 163 -17.04 1.09 9.54
C ALA A 163 -15.80 0.86 8.66
N THR A 164 -14.68 1.54 8.94
CA THR A 164 -13.43 1.34 8.18
C THR A 164 -12.88 -0.06 8.35
N TYR A 165 -12.91 -0.61 9.57
CA TYR A 165 -12.43 -1.97 9.85
C TYR A 165 -13.33 -3.03 9.20
N ALA A 166 -14.65 -2.80 9.22
CA ALA A 166 -15.60 -3.66 8.52
C ALA A 166 -15.36 -3.63 7.01
N ALA A 167 -15.19 -2.44 6.41
CA ALA A 167 -14.90 -2.30 4.99
C ALA A 167 -13.59 -3.02 4.61
N ALA A 168 -12.52 -2.83 5.37
CA ALA A 168 -11.25 -3.52 5.16
C ALA A 168 -11.40 -5.05 5.25
N GLY A 169 -12.12 -5.53 6.26
CA GLY A 169 -12.40 -6.96 6.45
C GLY A 169 -13.21 -7.57 5.31
N ILE A 170 -14.21 -6.85 4.80
CA ILE A 170 -15.01 -7.28 3.64
C ILE A 170 -14.15 -7.34 2.39
N MET A 171 -13.37 -6.29 2.09
CA MET A 171 -12.50 -6.27 0.90
C MET A 171 -11.45 -7.39 0.96
N GLN A 172 -10.87 -7.63 2.13
CA GLN A 172 -9.91 -8.70 2.34
C GLN A 172 -10.57 -10.10 2.24
N GLY A 173 -11.79 -10.25 2.77
CA GLY A 173 -12.58 -11.47 2.63
C GLY A 173 -12.94 -11.77 1.18
N MET A 174 -13.34 -10.75 0.41
CA MET A 174 -13.59 -10.88 -1.03
C MET A 174 -12.34 -11.37 -1.77
N LEU A 175 -11.18 -10.77 -1.48
CA LEU A 175 -9.91 -11.18 -2.08
C LEU A 175 -9.52 -12.62 -1.70
N LEU A 176 -9.77 -13.05 -0.46
CA LEU A 176 -9.55 -14.43 -0.03
C LEU A 176 -10.47 -15.42 -0.77
N LEU A 177 -11.77 -15.12 -0.86
CA LEU A 177 -12.74 -15.97 -1.57
C LEU A 177 -12.35 -16.13 -3.04
N MET A 178 -11.94 -15.03 -3.66
CA MET A 178 -11.35 -15.00 -4.99
C MET A 178 -10.16 -15.96 -5.07
N CYS A 179 -9.13 -15.80 -4.24
CA CYS A 179 -7.94 -16.63 -4.27
C CYS A 179 -8.25 -18.13 -4.06
N LEU A 180 -9.17 -18.47 -3.16
CA LEU A 180 -9.61 -19.86 -2.97
C LEU A 180 -10.29 -20.42 -4.21
N ARG A 181 -11.11 -19.62 -4.90
CA ARG A 181 -11.77 -20.02 -6.15
C ARG A 181 -10.75 -20.26 -7.27
N TRP A 182 -9.74 -19.40 -7.39
CA TRP A 182 -8.66 -19.56 -8.38
C TRP A 182 -7.75 -20.75 -8.08
N LYS A 183 -7.34 -20.93 -6.83
CA LYS A 183 -6.54 -22.08 -6.43
C LYS A 183 -7.25 -23.39 -6.73
N ARG A 184 -8.54 -23.51 -6.40
CA ARG A 184 -9.36 -24.68 -6.74
C ARG A 184 -9.40 -24.95 -8.25
N ARG A 185 -9.46 -23.90 -9.08
CA ARG A 185 -9.44 -24.04 -10.53
C ARG A 185 -8.06 -24.46 -11.04
N GLN A 186 -6.98 -23.88 -10.51
CA GLN A 186 -5.60 -24.19 -10.88
C GLN A 186 -5.25 -25.65 -10.53
N THR A 187 -5.65 -26.12 -9.34
CA THR A 187 -5.48 -27.54 -8.96
C THR A 187 -6.22 -28.48 -9.90
N LYS A 188 -7.44 -28.14 -10.35
CA LYS A 188 -8.18 -28.95 -11.32
C LYS A 188 -7.54 -28.98 -12.71
N LEU A 189 -6.83 -27.92 -13.09
CA LEU A 189 -6.16 -27.83 -14.39
C LEU A 189 -4.70 -28.34 -14.34
N GLY A 190 -4.18 -28.68 -13.17
CA GLY A 190 -2.77 -29.07 -13.01
C GLY A 190 -1.81 -27.92 -13.29
N ILE A 191 -2.17 -26.70 -12.88
CA ILE A 191 -1.42 -25.46 -13.16
C ILE A 191 -0.92 -24.86 -11.84
N ASP A 192 0.28 -24.29 -11.84
CA ASP A 192 0.89 -23.58 -10.71
C ASP A 192 0.20 -22.24 -10.39
N ASP A 193 0.63 -21.57 -9.32
CA ASP A 193 0.07 -20.30 -8.87
C ASP A 193 0.25 -19.14 -9.88
N TYR A 194 1.15 -19.29 -10.86
CA TYR A 194 1.44 -18.31 -11.93
C TYR A 194 0.76 -18.62 -13.27
N GLY A 195 0.08 -19.76 -13.40
CA GLY A 195 -0.58 -20.13 -14.65
C GLY A 195 0.21 -21.08 -15.55
N ARG A 196 1.31 -21.68 -15.08
CA ARG A 196 2.15 -22.63 -15.84
C ARG A 196 1.75 -24.08 -15.51
N PRO A 197 1.70 -24.99 -16.49
CA PRO A 197 1.40 -26.39 -16.22
C PRO A 197 2.46 -27.00 -15.29
N LEU A 198 2.01 -27.74 -14.28
CA LEU A 198 2.89 -28.51 -13.40
C LEU A 198 3.56 -29.59 -14.26
N ALA A 199 4.89 -29.55 -14.38
CA ALA A 199 5.62 -30.52 -15.19
C ALA A 199 5.32 -31.94 -14.69
N VAL A 200 4.78 -32.78 -15.60
CA VAL A 200 4.39 -34.18 -15.31
C VAL A 200 5.62 -35.05 -14.98
N ASN A 201 6.83 -34.59 -15.29
CA ASN A 201 8.08 -35.34 -15.12
C ASN A 201 9.11 -34.58 -14.27
N GLY A 202 9.19 -34.91 -12.98
CA GLY A 202 10.43 -35.09 -12.21
C GLY A 202 11.47 -33.97 -12.07
N HIS A 203 11.31 -32.82 -12.70
CA HIS A 203 12.21 -31.68 -12.50
C HIS A 203 11.64 -30.75 -11.44
N ASP A 204 11.83 -31.14 -10.18
CA ASP A 204 11.76 -30.22 -9.05
C ASP A 204 12.77 -29.08 -9.26
N GLU A 205 12.49 -27.88 -8.74
CA GLU A 205 13.46 -26.75 -8.67
C GLU A 205 14.76 -27.11 -7.92
N ARG A 206 14.81 -28.30 -7.30
CA ARG A 206 15.98 -28.91 -6.67
C ARG A 206 16.84 -29.74 -7.63
N THR A 207 16.43 -29.90 -8.89
CA THR A 207 17.26 -30.58 -9.89
C THR A 207 18.36 -29.61 -10.35
N PRO A 208 19.65 -29.92 -10.09
CA PRO A 208 20.74 -29.04 -10.51
C PRO A 208 20.76 -28.96 -12.04
N LEU A 209 20.84 -27.72 -12.56
CA LEU A 209 20.89 -27.43 -14.00
C LEU A 209 22.16 -27.95 -14.69
N LEU A 210 23.14 -28.40 -13.89
CA LEU A 210 24.32 -29.09 -14.36
C LEU A 210 24.20 -30.53 -13.84
N GLY A 211 24.13 -31.50 -14.77
CA GLY A 211 24.20 -32.92 -14.42
C GLY A 211 25.49 -33.24 -13.66
N PRO A 212 25.54 -34.38 -12.96
CA PRO A 212 26.77 -34.81 -12.30
C PRO A 212 27.84 -35.02 -13.38
N ASN A 213 28.90 -34.22 -13.31
CA ASN A 213 30.12 -34.42 -14.09
C ASN A 213 30.82 -35.72 -13.66
#